data_AF-A0A7U9H9X3-F1
#
_entry.id   AF-A0A7U9H9X3-F1
#
_cell.length_a   1.000
_cell.length_b   1.000
_cell.length_c   1.000
_cell.angle_alpha   90.00
_cell.angle_beta   90.00
_cell.angle_gamma   90.00
#
_symmetry.space_group_name_H-M   'P 1'
#
loop_
_entity.id
_entity.type
_entity.pdbx_description
1 polymer ?
#
loop_
_entity_poly.entity_id
_entity_poly.type
_entity_poly.pdbx_seq_one_letter_code
_entity_poly.pdbx_strand_id
1 'polypeptide(L)'
;MTGRREPDERLRARLREAAGAHEPDRARILARVEHGMAAGDRGPSRPPLPGWVRVAGATAAVAGVLVAGGYAVAPVVRGDAPAQRPAATAPASREPGPLWSGGAVDPHGNEFWAQSNITLGTGAPLTALTVELRVAQTGSVTSTGAWRSLPEDDFAFTVGERAGFLVYRWTLKEGRTVPAGEWVFAGQYNHERGGRDAGGDRYSATATAASGRLTVRGGFTPVG
;
A
#
# COMPACT_ATOMS: atom_id res chain seq x y z
N MET A 1 3.71 42.44 -6.09
CA MET A 1 3.81 40.96 -6.11
C MET A 1 2.67 40.38 -5.25
N THR A 2 1.41 40.62 -5.65
CA THR A 2 0.25 40.61 -4.72
C THR A 2 -0.96 39.84 -5.24
N GLY A 3 -1.21 39.81 -6.55
CA GLY A 3 -2.46 39.27 -7.15
C GLY A 3 -2.70 37.75 -7.07
N ARG A 4 -1.90 36.97 -6.32
CA ARG A 4 -2.19 35.54 -6.05
C ARG A 4 -2.84 35.32 -4.67
N ARG A 5 -2.63 36.22 -3.70
CA ARG A 5 -3.23 36.07 -2.35
C ARG A 5 -4.73 36.41 -2.34
N GLU A 6 -5.13 37.44 -3.07
CA GLU A 6 -6.55 37.84 -3.19
C GLU A 6 -7.45 36.74 -3.79
N PRO A 7 -7.08 36.01 -4.86
CA PRO A 7 -7.81 34.82 -5.32
C PRO A 7 -7.99 33.76 -4.24
N ASP A 8 -6.93 33.41 -3.50
CA ASP A 8 -6.95 32.37 -2.47
C ASP A 8 -7.84 32.77 -1.28
N GLU A 9 -7.78 34.04 -0.86
CA GLU A 9 -8.62 34.60 0.20
C GLU A 9 -10.09 34.67 -0.23
N ARG A 10 -10.37 35.08 -1.47
CA ARG A 10 -11.72 35.09 -2.05
C ARG A 10 -12.30 33.68 -2.19
N LEU A 11 -11.48 32.70 -2.54
CA LEU A 11 -11.87 31.28 -2.58
C LEU A 11 -12.19 30.77 -1.16
N ARG A 12 -11.33 31.05 -0.17
CA ARG A 12 -11.56 30.67 1.23
C ARG A 12 -12.82 31.33 1.81
N ALA A 13 -13.09 32.59 1.47
CA ALA A 13 -14.32 33.27 1.88
C ALA A 13 -15.57 32.57 1.31
N ARG A 14 -15.59 32.29 -0.01
CA ARG A 14 -16.68 31.56 -0.68
C ARG A 14 -16.88 30.16 -0.13
N LEU A 15 -15.80 29.43 0.18
CA LEU A 15 -15.89 28.09 0.78
C LEU A 15 -16.47 28.15 2.20
N ARG A 16 -16.13 29.17 3.00
CA ARG A 16 -16.72 29.38 4.34
C ARG A 16 -18.19 29.77 4.28
N GLU A 17 -18.56 30.64 3.33
CA GLU A 17 -19.95 31.03 3.07
C GLU A 17 -20.79 29.81 2.65
N ALA A 18 -20.32 29.03 1.67
CA ALA A 18 -20.98 27.80 1.22
C ALA A 18 -21.07 26.73 2.32
N ALA A 19 -20.03 26.58 3.17
CA ALA A 19 -20.05 25.68 4.31
C ALA A 19 -21.02 26.14 5.41
N GLY A 20 -21.16 27.46 5.63
CA GLY A 20 -22.12 28.03 6.58
C GLY A 20 -23.57 27.92 6.12
N ALA A 21 -23.81 27.97 4.81
CA ALA A 21 -25.12 27.75 4.20
C ALA A 21 -25.51 26.26 4.08
N HIS A 22 -24.56 25.34 4.26
CA HIS A 22 -24.82 23.91 4.21
C HIS A 22 -25.29 23.39 5.57
N GLU A 23 -26.60 23.19 5.71
CA GLU A 23 -27.17 22.44 6.83
C GLU A 23 -27.15 20.93 6.51
N PRO A 24 -26.35 20.10 7.23
CA PRO A 24 -26.33 18.67 7.00
C PRO A 24 -27.62 18.02 7.49
N ASP A 25 -28.13 17.03 6.75
CA ASP A 25 -29.27 16.20 7.17
C ASP A 25 -28.88 15.35 8.40
N ARG A 26 -29.06 15.94 9.59
CA ARG A 26 -28.72 15.32 10.87
C ARG A 26 -29.56 14.07 11.13
N ALA A 27 -30.82 14.04 10.66
CA ALA A 27 -31.69 12.89 10.83
C ALA A 27 -31.14 11.67 10.08
N ARG A 28 -30.68 11.85 8.84
CA ARG A 28 -30.05 10.79 8.04
C ARG A 28 -28.67 10.38 8.59
N ILE A 29 -27.89 11.32 9.11
CA ILE A 29 -26.60 11.01 9.75
C ILE A 29 -26.82 10.17 11.01
N LEU A 30 -27.74 10.59 11.89
CA LEU A 30 -28.07 9.85 13.12
C LEU A 30 -28.67 8.48 12.80
N ALA A 31 -29.62 8.38 11.87
CA ALA A 31 -30.19 7.10 11.45
C ALA A 31 -29.11 6.11 10.93
N ARG A 32 -28.07 6.61 10.24
CA ARG A 32 -26.93 5.77 9.83
C ARG A 32 -26.07 5.32 11.01
N VAL A 33 -25.86 6.18 12.00
CA VAL A 33 -25.10 5.86 13.22
C VAL A 33 -25.88 4.87 14.09
N GLU A 34 -27.17 5.09 14.31
CA GLU A 34 -28.08 4.17 15.01
C GLU A 34 -28.14 2.80 14.33
N HIS A 35 -28.25 2.76 13.00
CA HIS A 35 -28.22 1.51 12.25
C HIS A 35 -26.86 0.79 12.37
N GLY A 36 -25.75 1.53 12.40
CA GLY A 36 -24.40 0.99 12.64
C GLY A 36 -24.22 0.44 14.06
N MET A 37 -24.72 1.14 15.08
CA MET A 37 -24.68 0.70 16.48
C MET A 37 -25.57 -0.51 16.71
N ALA A 38 -26.79 -0.53 16.15
CA ALA A 38 -27.71 -1.66 16.22
C ALA A 38 -27.24 -2.91 15.44
N ALA A 39 -26.30 -2.75 14.50
CA ALA A 39 -25.60 -3.84 13.83
C ALA A 39 -24.36 -4.33 14.61
N GLY A 40 -23.78 -3.49 15.48
CA GLY A 40 -22.59 -3.82 16.28
C GLY A 40 -22.77 -5.01 17.22
N ASP A 41 -23.98 -5.20 17.75
CA ASP A 41 -24.33 -6.34 18.63
C ASP A 41 -24.71 -7.62 17.85
N ARG A 42 -24.65 -7.62 16.51
CA ARG A 42 -24.95 -8.79 15.68
C ARG A 42 -23.79 -9.22 14.79
N GLY A 43 -22.63 -9.44 15.42
CA GLY A 43 -21.66 -10.39 14.88
C GLY A 43 -22.28 -11.79 14.71
N PRO A 44 -21.77 -12.63 13.78
CA PRO A 44 -22.33 -13.94 13.51
C PRO A 44 -22.33 -14.82 14.77
N SER A 45 -23.53 -15.24 15.19
CA SER A 45 -23.75 -15.99 16.42
C SER A 45 -23.08 -17.36 16.38
N ARG A 46 -21.93 -17.50 17.04
CA ARG A 46 -21.36 -18.80 17.39
C ARG A 46 -22.21 -19.43 18.51
N PRO A 47 -22.51 -20.74 18.45
CA PRO A 47 -23.33 -21.38 19.46
C PRO A 47 -22.60 -21.42 20.82
N PRO A 48 -23.32 -21.25 21.95
CA PRO A 48 -22.72 -21.29 23.28
C PRO A 48 -22.38 -22.73 23.68
N LEU A 49 -21.11 -22.98 24.02
CA LEU A 49 -20.70 -24.16 24.78
C LEU A 49 -20.54 -23.76 26.26
N PRO A 50 -21.05 -24.56 27.22
CA PRO A 50 -21.14 -24.14 28.62
C PRO A 50 -19.77 -24.05 29.30
N GLY A 51 -19.46 -22.89 29.85
CA GLY A 51 -18.22 -22.63 30.58
C GLY A 51 -18.31 -22.97 32.06
N TRP A 52 -17.62 -24.03 32.48
CA TRP A 52 -17.17 -24.27 33.85
C TRP A 52 -15.96 -25.20 33.78
N VAL A 53 -14.95 -25.06 34.66
CA VAL A 53 -13.68 -25.84 34.67
C VAL A 53 -12.74 -25.47 33.48
N ARG A 54 -11.62 -24.74 33.61
CA ARG A 54 -10.81 -24.28 34.76
C ARG A 54 -10.24 -22.87 34.56
N VAL A 55 -10.33 -22.04 35.59
CA VAL A 55 -9.25 -21.09 35.95
C VAL A 55 -8.55 -21.70 37.17
N ALA A 56 -7.43 -22.40 36.97
CA ALA A 56 -6.56 -22.91 38.03
C ALA A 56 -5.25 -23.48 37.44
N GLY A 57 -4.10 -23.06 37.98
CA GLY A 57 -2.77 -23.62 37.68
C GLY A 57 -1.94 -22.82 36.66
N ALA A 58 -0.73 -22.34 36.97
CA ALA A 58 -0.02 -22.41 38.25
C ALA A 58 0.98 -21.25 38.42
N THR A 59 1.07 -20.74 39.65
CA THR A 59 2.20 -19.95 40.16
C THR A 59 2.86 -20.70 41.33
N ALA A 60 4.19 -20.58 41.40
CA ALA A 60 5.10 -20.89 42.53
C ALA A 60 5.53 -22.36 42.83
N ALA A 61 6.83 -22.63 42.65
CA ALA A 61 7.81 -23.23 43.60
C ALA A 61 9.14 -23.54 42.82
N VAL A 62 10.18 -22.69 42.78
CA VAL A 62 11.20 -22.33 43.79
C VAL A 62 12.17 -23.47 44.17
N ALA A 63 13.43 -23.44 43.68
CA ALA A 63 14.71 -23.47 44.46
C ALA A 63 15.96 -23.93 43.65
N GLY A 64 17.08 -23.18 43.78
CA GLY A 64 18.47 -23.60 43.46
C GLY A 64 18.91 -23.53 41.98
N VAL A 65 20.10 -23.04 41.60
CA VAL A 65 21.33 -22.67 42.34
C VAL A 65 22.06 -21.49 41.65
N LEU A 66 22.73 -20.63 42.43
CA LEU A 66 23.61 -19.53 41.99
C LEU A 66 25.08 -19.99 41.84
N VAL A 67 25.94 -19.12 41.29
CA VAL A 67 27.44 -19.19 41.22
C VAL A 67 27.97 -19.96 39.99
N ALA A 68 28.92 -19.48 39.15
CA ALA A 68 29.83 -18.31 39.23
C ALA A 68 30.10 -17.63 37.86
N GLY A 69 30.43 -16.34 37.89
CA GLY A 69 31.34 -15.65 36.94
C GLY A 69 30.85 -15.40 35.49
N GLY A 70 31.17 -14.28 34.84
CA GLY A 70 31.89 -13.09 35.30
C GLY A 70 32.33 -12.20 34.12
N TYR A 71 32.60 -10.92 34.44
CA TYR A 71 33.29 -9.91 33.61
C TYR A 71 32.59 -9.22 32.43
N ALA A 72 32.25 -7.96 32.72
CA ALA A 72 32.60 -6.73 31.98
C ALA A 72 32.00 -6.47 30.59
N VAL A 73 31.05 -5.52 30.56
CA VAL A 73 30.71 -4.73 29.36
C VAL A 73 31.58 -3.47 29.32
N ALA A 74 32.36 -3.29 28.24
CA ALA A 74 32.85 -1.99 27.78
C ALA A 74 33.44 -2.08 26.35
N PRO A 75 32.87 -1.41 25.34
CA PRO A 75 33.60 -0.99 24.16
C PRO A 75 34.11 0.45 24.35
N VAL A 76 35.41 0.66 24.10
CA VAL A 76 36.07 1.96 24.22
C VAL A 76 35.69 2.90 23.07
N VAL A 77 35.71 4.21 23.31
CA VAL A 77 35.57 5.25 22.27
C VAL A 77 36.91 5.99 22.13
N ARG A 78 37.24 6.43 20.88
CA ARG A 78 38.42 7.24 20.47
C ARG A 78 39.69 6.39 20.25
N GLY A 79 40.55 6.57 19.25
CA GLY A 79 40.54 7.44 18.05
C GLY A 79 41.94 7.49 17.41
N ASP A 80 42.19 8.02 16.19
CA ASP A 80 41.35 8.39 15.04
C ASP A 80 42.27 8.58 13.78
N ALA A 81 42.03 7.92 12.63
CA ALA A 81 42.77 8.15 11.36
C ALA A 81 41.96 7.73 10.10
N PRO A 82 42.05 8.44 8.95
CA PRO A 82 41.08 8.31 7.87
C PRO A 82 41.46 7.25 6.82
N ALA A 83 40.87 6.06 6.92
CA ALA A 83 40.78 5.16 5.77
C ALA A 83 39.78 5.75 4.74
N GLN A 84 40.27 6.05 3.54
CA GLN A 84 39.44 6.50 2.42
C GLN A 84 38.42 5.41 2.09
N ARG A 85 37.16 5.62 2.47
CA ARG A 85 36.05 4.79 1.98
C ARG A 85 36.03 4.94 0.45
N PRO A 86 36.07 3.85 -0.34
CA PRO A 86 35.65 3.96 -1.73
C PRO A 86 34.21 4.48 -1.69
N ALA A 87 33.97 5.63 -2.31
CA ALA A 87 32.64 6.21 -2.34
C ALA A 87 31.70 5.15 -2.91
N ALA A 88 30.63 4.82 -2.16
CA ALA A 88 29.61 3.92 -2.66
C ALA A 88 29.12 4.51 -3.99
N THR A 89 29.37 3.79 -5.09
CA THR A 89 29.02 4.25 -6.43
C THR A 89 27.54 4.55 -6.42
N ALA A 90 27.18 5.84 -6.50
CA ALA A 90 25.79 6.25 -6.64
C ALA A 90 25.21 5.44 -7.81
N PRO A 91 24.02 4.85 -7.68
CA PRO A 91 23.46 4.01 -8.73
C PRO A 91 23.46 4.84 -10.01
N ALA A 92 24.22 4.36 -11.00
CA ALA A 92 24.47 5.12 -12.23
C ALA A 92 23.12 5.58 -12.78
N SER A 93 22.99 6.87 -13.06
CA SER A 93 21.77 7.51 -13.54
C SER A 93 21.26 6.73 -14.75
N ARG A 94 20.31 5.82 -14.51
CA ARG A 94 19.74 4.98 -15.55
C ARG A 94 18.85 5.92 -16.34
N GLU A 95 19.35 6.44 -17.45
CA GLU A 95 18.50 7.12 -18.43
C GLU A 95 17.29 6.23 -18.64
N PRO A 96 16.07 6.72 -18.33
CA PRO A 96 14.92 5.86 -18.38
C PRO A 96 14.73 5.41 -19.83
N GLY A 97 14.77 4.09 -20.03
CA GLY A 97 14.37 3.53 -21.32
C GLY A 97 12.95 3.97 -21.67
N PRO A 98 12.49 3.74 -22.91
CA PRO A 98 11.18 4.22 -23.39
C PRO A 98 9.98 3.75 -22.53
N LEU A 99 10.18 2.71 -21.71
CA LEU A 99 9.32 2.31 -20.60
C LEU A 99 10.18 2.01 -19.36
N TRP A 100 9.76 2.50 -18.19
CA TRP A 100 10.35 2.18 -16.88
C TRP A 100 9.25 1.97 -15.82
N SER A 101 9.58 1.34 -14.70
CA SER A 101 8.62 1.12 -13.61
C SER A 101 9.26 1.01 -12.23
N GLY A 102 8.48 1.31 -11.19
CA GLY A 102 8.79 1.06 -9.78
C GLY A 102 7.59 0.44 -9.07
N GLY A 103 7.84 -0.37 -8.04
CA GLY A 103 6.79 -0.98 -7.19
C GLY A 103 7.07 -0.70 -5.71
N ALA A 104 6.09 -0.20 -4.98
CA ALA A 104 6.19 0.11 -3.55
C ALA A 104 4.90 -0.26 -2.81
N VAL A 105 5.03 -0.73 -1.57
CA VAL A 105 3.89 -0.82 -0.64
C VAL A 105 3.61 0.58 -0.10
N ASP A 106 2.34 0.97 0.00
CA ASP A 106 1.96 2.27 0.53
C ASP A 106 2.22 2.34 2.05
N PRO A 107 2.97 3.34 2.55
CA PRO A 107 3.30 3.43 3.97
C PRO A 107 2.10 3.80 4.86
N HIS A 108 0.97 4.19 4.28
CA HIS A 108 -0.27 4.51 5.01
C HIS A 108 -1.20 3.30 5.19
N GLY A 109 -0.66 2.09 4.99
CA GLY A 109 -1.32 0.85 5.42
C GLY A 109 -1.54 0.78 6.93
N ASN A 110 -2.21 -0.28 7.39
CA ASN A 110 -2.41 -0.59 8.79
C ASN A 110 -2.25 -2.10 9.04
N GLU A 111 -2.41 -2.55 10.28
CA GLU A 111 -2.16 -3.95 10.65
C GLU A 111 -3.06 -4.98 9.94
N PHE A 112 -4.14 -4.57 9.27
CA PHE A 112 -5.07 -5.45 8.55
C PHE A 112 -5.16 -5.18 7.04
N TRP A 113 -4.56 -4.09 6.54
CA TRP A 113 -4.79 -3.59 5.19
C TRP A 113 -3.55 -2.90 4.61
N ALA A 114 -3.29 -3.17 3.33
CA ALA A 114 -2.21 -2.56 2.58
C ALA A 114 -2.63 -2.24 1.14
N GLN A 115 -1.86 -1.35 0.51
CA GLN A 115 -1.96 -1.03 -0.91
C GLN A 115 -0.60 -1.23 -1.56
N SER A 116 -0.57 -1.85 -2.74
CA SER A 116 0.64 -2.00 -3.56
C SER A 116 0.53 -1.09 -4.79
N ASN A 117 1.44 -0.11 -4.89
CA ASN A 117 1.50 0.91 -5.93
C ASN A 117 2.54 0.53 -7.00
N ILE A 118 2.13 0.53 -8.27
CA ILE A 118 3.03 0.43 -9.43
C ILE A 118 3.08 1.79 -10.11
N THR A 119 4.25 2.42 -10.09
CA THR A 119 4.55 3.58 -10.94
C THR A 119 5.08 3.07 -12.28
N LEU A 120 4.51 3.57 -13.38
CA LEU A 120 4.87 3.24 -14.75
C LEU A 120 5.14 4.55 -15.51
N GLY A 121 6.37 4.75 -15.96
CA GLY A 121 6.73 5.91 -16.78
C GLY A 121 7.06 5.52 -18.21
N THR A 122 6.63 6.35 -19.17
CA THR A 122 6.89 6.12 -20.59
C THR A 122 7.22 7.42 -21.33
N GLY A 123 8.25 7.35 -22.18
CA GLY A 123 8.73 8.49 -22.96
C GLY A 123 7.95 8.76 -24.25
N ALA A 124 7.01 7.89 -24.61
CA ALA A 124 6.20 8.02 -25.83
C ALA A 124 4.77 7.51 -25.59
N PRO A 125 3.78 7.92 -26.42
CA PRO A 125 2.44 7.36 -26.33
C PRO A 125 2.42 5.85 -26.54
N LEU A 126 1.61 5.14 -25.74
CA LEU A 126 1.39 3.70 -25.85
C LEU A 126 0.02 3.43 -26.49
N THR A 127 -0.04 2.53 -27.46
CA THR A 127 -1.28 2.09 -28.14
C THR A 127 -1.84 0.78 -27.57
N ALA A 128 -1.05 0.09 -26.76
CA ALA A 128 -1.51 -1.03 -25.93
C ALA A 128 -0.73 -1.01 -24.61
N LEU A 129 -1.42 -1.35 -23.51
CA LEU A 129 -0.82 -1.53 -22.19
C LEU A 129 -1.58 -2.63 -21.45
N THR A 130 -0.85 -3.57 -20.86
CA THR A 130 -1.37 -4.47 -19.82
C THR A 130 -0.46 -4.37 -18.61
N VAL A 131 -1.01 -3.97 -17.47
CA VAL A 131 -0.35 -3.97 -16.16
C VAL A 131 -0.95 -5.11 -15.32
N GLU A 132 -0.10 -5.92 -14.72
CA GLU A 132 -0.50 -7.00 -13.83
C GLU A 132 0.27 -6.89 -12.51
N LEU A 133 -0.47 -6.81 -11.41
CA LEU A 133 0.02 -6.88 -10.03
C LEU A 133 -0.35 -8.26 -9.47
N ARG A 134 0.60 -8.94 -8.83
CA ARG A 134 0.39 -10.24 -8.18
C ARG A 134 0.84 -10.13 -6.72
N VAL A 135 -0.14 -10.03 -5.82
CA VAL A 135 0.08 -9.99 -4.36
C VAL A 135 0.11 -11.43 -3.86
N ALA A 136 1.17 -11.84 -3.18
CA ALA A 136 1.32 -13.17 -2.60
C ALA A 136 0.26 -13.42 -1.52
N GLN A 137 -0.38 -14.59 -1.56
CA GLN A 137 -1.29 -15.02 -0.51
C GLN A 137 -0.48 -15.43 0.73
N THR A 138 -0.26 -14.50 1.66
CA THR A 138 0.46 -14.72 2.93
C THR A 138 -0.47 -14.85 4.13
N GLY A 139 -1.74 -15.20 3.91
CA GLY A 139 -2.78 -15.24 4.93
C GLY A 139 -3.83 -14.14 4.71
N SER A 140 -5.08 -14.55 4.52
CA SER A 140 -6.26 -13.68 4.39
C SER A 140 -6.20 -12.58 3.32
N VAL A 141 -5.27 -12.64 2.35
CA VAL A 141 -5.09 -11.60 1.33
C VAL A 141 -6.32 -11.53 0.43
N THR A 142 -7.09 -10.45 0.54
CA THR A 142 -8.41 -10.30 -0.11
C THR A 142 -8.54 -8.89 -0.67
N SER A 143 -9.02 -8.73 -1.91
CA SER A 143 -9.17 -7.42 -2.53
C SER A 143 -10.20 -6.55 -1.82
N THR A 144 -9.85 -5.28 -1.62
CA THR A 144 -10.74 -4.20 -1.16
C THR A 144 -10.97 -3.13 -2.22
N GLY A 145 -10.27 -3.21 -3.36
CA GLY A 145 -10.43 -2.29 -4.47
C GLY A 145 -9.14 -2.06 -5.26
N ALA A 146 -9.22 -1.14 -6.21
CA ALA A 146 -8.12 -0.76 -7.07
C ALA A 146 -8.34 0.66 -7.61
N TRP A 147 -7.27 1.37 -7.96
CA TRP A 147 -7.36 2.66 -8.66
C TRP A 147 -6.21 2.82 -9.66
N ARG A 148 -6.33 3.81 -10.55
CA ARG A 148 -5.24 4.26 -11.45
C ARG A 148 -5.33 5.77 -11.67
N SER A 149 -4.21 6.41 -12.03
CA SER A 149 -4.21 7.84 -12.39
C SER A 149 -4.66 8.11 -13.84
N LEU A 150 -4.74 7.07 -14.68
CA LEU A 150 -5.31 7.12 -16.02
C LEU A 150 -6.85 6.97 -15.99
N PRO A 151 -7.58 7.44 -17.02
CA PRO A 151 -9.04 7.38 -17.04
C PRO A 151 -9.60 5.96 -16.83
N GLU A 152 -10.64 5.86 -16.01
CA GLU A 152 -11.29 4.59 -15.66
C GLU A 152 -11.75 3.84 -16.93
N ASP A 153 -12.52 4.53 -17.77
CA ASP A 153 -13.20 3.95 -18.93
C ASP A 153 -12.27 3.50 -20.05
N ASP A 154 -10.99 3.85 -20.02
CA ASP A 154 -9.99 3.41 -20.99
C ASP A 154 -9.48 1.99 -20.73
N PHE A 155 -9.75 1.41 -19.56
CA PHE A 155 -9.21 0.11 -19.14
C PHE A 155 -10.30 -0.92 -18.86
N ALA A 156 -10.06 -2.16 -19.30
CA ALA A 156 -10.70 -3.34 -18.73
C ALA A 156 -9.93 -3.74 -17.47
N PHE A 157 -10.63 -3.98 -16.37
CA PHE A 157 -10.04 -4.37 -15.08
C PHE A 157 -10.59 -5.73 -14.62
N THR A 158 -9.69 -6.58 -14.09
CA THR A 158 -10.05 -7.86 -13.46
C THR A 158 -9.21 -8.08 -12.22
N VAL A 159 -9.83 -8.58 -11.15
CA VAL A 159 -9.13 -9.04 -9.93
C VAL A 159 -9.60 -10.43 -9.52
N GLY A 160 -8.69 -11.27 -9.00
CA GLY A 160 -9.04 -12.56 -8.42
C GLY A 160 -7.84 -13.45 -8.07
N GLU A 161 -8.07 -14.48 -7.25
CA GLU A 161 -7.01 -15.40 -6.83
C GLU A 161 -6.60 -16.36 -7.96
N ARG A 162 -5.30 -16.46 -8.25
CA ARG A 162 -4.74 -17.37 -9.26
C ARG A 162 -3.37 -17.89 -8.78
N ALA A 163 -3.26 -19.20 -8.59
CA ALA A 163 -2.02 -19.91 -8.25
C ALA A 163 -1.26 -19.33 -7.04
N GLY A 164 -1.96 -19.05 -5.94
CA GLY A 164 -1.38 -18.50 -4.70
C GLY A 164 -1.17 -16.98 -4.71
N PHE A 165 -1.74 -16.26 -5.67
CA PHE A 165 -1.66 -14.80 -5.74
C PHE A 165 -3.03 -14.17 -5.93
N LEU A 166 -3.31 -13.07 -5.23
CA LEU A 166 -4.36 -12.14 -5.61
C LEU A 166 -3.84 -11.31 -6.79
N VAL A 167 -4.40 -11.55 -7.98
CA VAL A 167 -3.94 -10.94 -9.23
C VAL A 167 -4.88 -9.82 -9.65
N TYR A 168 -4.35 -8.61 -9.77
CA TYR A 168 -5.00 -7.46 -10.38
C TYR A 168 -4.45 -7.29 -11.79
N ARG A 169 -5.32 -7.02 -12.77
CA ARG A 169 -4.92 -6.78 -14.15
C ARG A 169 -5.73 -5.65 -14.76
N TRP A 170 -5.02 -4.66 -15.28
CA TRP A 170 -5.57 -3.56 -16.08
C TRP A 170 -5.08 -3.72 -17.51
N THR A 171 -6.00 -3.73 -18.48
CA THR A 171 -5.73 -3.84 -19.91
C THR A 171 -6.34 -2.64 -20.62
N LEU A 172 -5.53 -1.85 -21.31
CA LEU A 172 -5.98 -0.74 -22.15
C LEU A 172 -6.92 -1.27 -23.24
N LYS A 173 -8.11 -0.67 -23.39
CA LYS A 173 -9.08 -1.03 -24.43
C LYS A 173 -8.56 -0.61 -25.81
N GLU A 174 -8.98 -1.35 -26.84
CA GLU A 174 -8.60 -1.04 -28.22
C GLU A 174 -9.02 0.38 -28.61
N GLY A 175 -8.18 1.04 -29.42
CA GLY A 175 -8.39 2.43 -29.85
C GLY A 175 -8.10 3.50 -28.78
N ARG A 176 -7.75 3.12 -27.55
CA ARG A 176 -7.29 4.06 -26.51
C ARG A 176 -5.76 4.16 -26.50
N THR A 177 -5.25 5.24 -25.90
CA THR A 177 -3.81 5.51 -25.80
C THR A 177 -3.44 5.96 -24.39
N VAL A 178 -2.25 5.58 -23.92
CA VAL A 178 -1.64 6.14 -22.72
C VAL A 178 -0.67 7.24 -23.15
N PRO A 179 -0.77 8.48 -22.65
CA PRO A 179 0.16 9.54 -23.03
C PRO A 179 1.57 9.28 -22.47
N ALA A 180 2.57 9.93 -23.07
CA ALA A 180 3.90 10.04 -22.46
C ALA A 180 3.78 10.74 -21.09
N GLY A 181 4.52 10.27 -20.09
CA GLY A 181 4.40 10.71 -18.71
C GLY A 181 4.58 9.59 -17.70
N GLU A 182 4.15 9.83 -16.47
CA GLU A 182 4.20 8.90 -15.34
C GLU A 182 2.79 8.62 -14.81
N TRP A 183 2.48 7.34 -14.61
CA TRP A 183 1.14 6.86 -14.27
C TRP A 183 1.21 5.83 -13.14
N VAL A 184 0.22 5.84 -12.24
CA VAL A 184 0.16 4.92 -11.10
C VAL A 184 -1.02 3.97 -11.26
N PHE A 185 -0.80 2.70 -10.92
CA PHE A 185 -1.80 1.65 -10.78
C PHE A 185 -1.67 1.06 -9.37
N ALA A 186 -2.78 0.93 -8.64
CA ALA A 186 -2.76 0.49 -7.25
C ALA A 186 -3.78 -0.63 -7.00
N GLY A 187 -3.35 -1.70 -6.34
CA GLY A 187 -4.22 -2.74 -5.79
C GLY A 187 -4.29 -2.65 -4.27
N GLN A 188 -5.50 -2.62 -3.71
CA GLN A 188 -5.77 -2.44 -2.28
C GLN A 188 -6.33 -3.74 -1.70
N TYR A 189 -5.78 -4.24 -0.60
CA TYR A 189 -6.16 -5.53 -0.04
C TYR A 189 -6.07 -5.59 1.49
N ASN A 190 -7.00 -6.35 2.08
CA ASN A 190 -6.83 -6.84 3.44
C ASN A 190 -5.74 -7.91 3.47
N HIS A 191 -5.11 -8.13 4.62
CA HIS A 191 -4.20 -9.24 4.91
C HIS A 191 -4.36 -9.73 6.35
N GLU A 192 -3.72 -10.85 6.69
CA GLU A 192 -3.63 -11.31 8.07
C GLU A 192 -2.97 -10.26 8.98
N ARG A 193 -3.40 -10.22 10.26
CA ARG A 193 -3.02 -9.19 11.21
C ARG A 193 -1.51 -9.12 11.43
N GLY A 194 -0.90 -7.97 11.14
CA GLY A 194 0.50 -7.69 11.45
C GLY A 194 1.18 -6.85 10.37
N GLY A 195 2.50 -7.03 10.24
CA GLY A 195 3.28 -6.44 9.14
C GLY A 195 3.10 -7.22 7.84
N ARG A 196 2.94 -6.51 6.72
CA ARG A 196 2.72 -7.10 5.40
C ARG A 196 4.04 -7.53 4.75
N ASP A 197 4.29 -8.84 4.65
CA ASP A 197 5.44 -9.39 3.90
C ASP A 197 5.22 -9.36 2.38
N ALA A 198 5.61 -8.24 1.76
CA ALA A 198 5.56 -8.05 0.32
C ALA A 198 6.70 -8.74 -0.46
N GLY A 199 7.58 -9.53 0.18
CA GLY A 199 8.74 -10.15 -0.50
C GLY A 199 8.38 -11.12 -1.64
N GLY A 200 7.18 -11.72 -1.60
CA GLY A 200 6.63 -12.55 -2.68
C GLY A 200 5.87 -11.79 -3.77
N ASP A 201 5.65 -10.49 -3.60
CA ASP A 201 4.85 -9.67 -4.52
C ASP A 201 5.66 -9.29 -5.76
N ARG A 202 4.99 -9.30 -6.90
CA ARG A 202 5.61 -8.91 -8.17
C ARG A 202 4.59 -8.28 -9.10
N TYR A 203 5.12 -7.51 -10.03
CA TYR A 203 4.32 -6.93 -11.09
C TYR A 203 5.00 -7.08 -12.45
N SER A 204 4.22 -6.91 -13.51
CA SER A 204 4.74 -6.71 -14.86
C SER A 204 3.84 -5.79 -15.66
N ALA A 205 4.46 -4.99 -16.53
CA ALA A 205 3.75 -4.24 -17.54
C ALA A 205 4.28 -4.60 -18.93
N THR A 206 3.38 -4.90 -19.87
CA THR A 206 3.68 -5.08 -21.29
C THR A 206 2.99 -3.98 -22.07
N ALA A 207 3.73 -3.30 -22.94
CA ALA A 207 3.21 -2.17 -23.70
C ALA A 207 3.59 -2.26 -25.19
N THR A 208 2.87 -1.52 -26.02
CA THR A 208 3.24 -1.26 -27.42
C THR A 208 3.37 0.25 -27.62
N ALA A 209 4.54 0.69 -28.06
CA ALA A 209 4.84 2.05 -28.48
C ALA A 209 5.16 2.07 -29.99
N ALA A 210 5.39 3.26 -30.57
CA ALA A 210 5.84 3.38 -31.96
C ALA A 210 7.19 2.67 -32.23
N SER A 211 8.04 2.53 -31.20
CA SER A 211 9.31 1.78 -31.25
C SER A 211 9.14 0.26 -31.12
N GLY A 212 7.92 -0.25 -30.96
CA GLY A 212 7.61 -1.68 -30.83
C GLY A 212 7.10 -2.08 -29.45
N ARG A 213 7.21 -3.38 -29.13
CA ARG A 213 6.76 -3.94 -27.86
C ARG A 213 7.80 -3.74 -26.76
N LEU A 214 7.36 -3.22 -25.63
CA LEU A 214 8.17 -2.96 -24.44
C LEU A 214 7.66 -3.82 -23.27
N THR A 215 8.54 -4.17 -22.34
CA THR A 215 8.15 -4.95 -21.14
C THR A 215 9.03 -4.57 -19.96
N VAL A 216 8.39 -4.35 -18.82
CA VAL A 216 9.04 -4.10 -17.52
C VAL A 216 8.46 -5.02 -16.45
N ARG A 217 9.27 -5.36 -15.45
CA ARG A 217 8.91 -6.24 -14.33
C ARG A 217 9.62 -5.77 -13.07
N GLY A 218 9.03 -6.01 -11.91
CA GLY A 218 9.66 -5.71 -10.63
C GLY A 218 8.97 -6.42 -9.47
N GLY A 219 9.59 -6.32 -8.29
CA GLY A 219 9.01 -6.73 -7.01
C GLY A 219 8.52 -5.52 -6.20
N PHE A 220 8.18 -5.76 -4.94
CA PHE A 220 7.86 -4.73 -3.96
C PHE A 220 8.83 -4.82 -2.81
N THR A 221 9.44 -3.69 -2.42
CA THR A 221 10.20 -3.61 -1.18
C THR A 221 9.22 -3.42 -0.01
N PRO A 222 9.38 -4.14 1.11
CA PRO A 222 8.70 -3.80 2.35
C PRO A 222 9.01 -2.35 2.76
N VAL A 223 8.05 -1.71 3.41
CA VAL A 223 8.37 -0.56 4.27
C VAL A 223 9.07 -1.10 5.52
N GLY A 224 10.21 -0.50 5.87
CA GLY A 224 11.04 -0.87 7.03
C GLY A 224 10.66 -0.12 8.30
#